data_AF-A0A947DLR3-F1
#
_entry.id   AF-A0A947DLR3-F1
#
_cell.length_a   1.000
_cell.length_b   1.000
_cell.length_c   1.000
_cell.angle_alpha   90.00
_cell.angle_beta   90.00
_cell.angle_gamma   90.00
#
_symmetry.space_group_name_H-M   'P 1'
#
loop_
_entity.id
_entity.type
_entity.pdbx_description
1 polymer ?
#
loop_
_entity_poly.entity_id
_entity_poly.type
_entity_poly.pdbx_seq_one_letter_code
_entity_poly.pdbx_strand_id
1 'polypeptide(L)'
;MGFNCPVANSSFMGQVVGETLGQDCDRIQLIPAFQTHDPQIEAIATMLLAELKGESLGSQLYIESLANVLAVHLLRHHTTTRPELSIYEGGLPQHQLLQVLDYIDAHLGSEITLADLAQLVGMSQFHFGRLFKQSLGLSPYQYLLLQRVERAKQLLKQTGKPVVEIALECGFNSHSHFGRKFRQLTGITPKAYRAN
;
A
#
# COMPACT_ATOMS: atom_id res chain seq x y z
N MET A 1 26.80 30.03 -0.10
CA MET A 1 25.56 30.34 -0.86
C MET A 1 24.82 29.03 -1.03
N GLY A 2 23.75 28.82 -0.27
CA GLY A 2 23.00 27.55 -0.25
C GLY A 2 22.05 27.47 -1.44
N PHE A 3 22.17 26.40 -2.22
CA PHE A 3 21.19 26.04 -3.24
C PHE A 3 19.96 25.46 -2.54
N ASN A 4 18.94 26.28 -2.36
CA ASN A 4 17.62 25.84 -1.93
C ASN A 4 16.88 25.34 -3.17
N CYS A 5 16.98 24.03 -3.44
CA CYS A 5 16.32 23.38 -4.58
C CYS A 5 14.86 23.07 -4.17
N PRO A 6 13.83 23.66 -4.80
CA PRO A 6 12.44 23.52 -4.34
C PRO A 6 11.81 22.15 -4.61
N VAL A 7 12.54 21.23 -5.23
CA VAL A 7 11.99 19.95 -5.75
C VAL A 7 12.20 18.77 -4.80
N ALA A 8 13.05 18.92 -3.78
CA ALA A 8 13.28 17.88 -2.78
C ALA A 8 12.28 18.01 -1.62
N ASN A 9 10.98 17.92 -1.92
CA ASN A 9 9.99 17.77 -0.87
C ASN A 9 10.16 16.37 -0.28
N SER A 10 10.30 16.23 1.04
CA SER A 10 10.51 14.95 1.73
C SER A 10 9.44 13.89 1.41
N SER A 11 8.25 14.30 0.93
CA SER A 11 7.20 13.41 0.45
C SER A 11 7.50 12.70 -0.87
N PHE A 12 8.23 13.35 -1.78
CA PHE A 12 8.51 12.80 -3.11
C PHE A 12 9.54 11.67 -3.04
N MET A 13 10.63 11.88 -2.31
CA MET A 13 11.64 10.83 -2.06
C MET A 13 11.02 9.62 -1.35
N GLY A 14 10.13 9.82 -0.38
CA GLY A 14 9.41 8.73 0.28
C GLY A 14 8.51 7.94 -0.66
N GLN A 15 7.85 8.61 -1.61
CA GLN A 15 7.00 7.95 -2.60
C GLN A 15 7.81 7.07 -3.56
N VAL A 16 8.91 7.58 -4.11
CA VAL A 16 9.70 6.81 -5.07
C VAL A 16 10.47 5.65 -4.43
N VAL A 17 10.95 5.86 -3.19
CA VAL A 17 11.52 4.79 -2.36
C VAL A 17 10.49 3.70 -2.07
N GLY A 18 9.26 4.08 -1.72
CA GLY A 18 8.15 3.14 -1.46
C GLY A 18 7.68 2.37 -2.71
N GLU A 19 7.75 2.99 -3.89
CA GLU A 19 7.41 2.36 -5.17
C GLU A 19 8.52 1.42 -5.68
N THR A 20 9.80 1.76 -5.43
CA THR A 20 10.96 1.05 -5.98
C THR A 20 11.52 -0.04 -5.04
N LEU A 21 11.53 0.20 -3.73
CA LEU A 21 12.26 -0.64 -2.77
C LEU A 21 11.38 -1.39 -1.76
N GLY A 22 10.11 -1.01 -1.59
CA GLY A 22 9.22 -1.69 -0.65
C GLY A 22 9.69 -1.65 0.82
N GLN A 23 10.45 -0.62 1.21
CA GLN A 23 10.97 -0.45 2.57
C GLN A 23 10.72 0.98 3.11
N ASP A 24 10.66 1.09 4.44
CA ASP A 24 10.61 2.35 5.19
C ASP A 24 11.83 3.24 4.89
N CYS A 25 11.54 4.53 4.67
CA CYS A 25 12.47 5.56 4.21
C CYS A 25 13.55 5.95 5.24
N ASP A 26 13.47 5.45 6.48
CA ASP A 26 14.30 5.91 7.61
C ASP A 26 15.73 5.33 7.65
N ARG A 27 16.09 4.41 6.75
CA ARG A 27 17.42 3.76 6.74
C ARG A 27 18.27 4.02 5.50
N ILE A 28 17.75 4.75 4.51
CA ILE A 28 18.49 5.02 3.27
C ILE A 28 19.27 6.32 3.43
N GLN A 29 20.55 6.19 3.75
CA GLN A 29 21.47 7.32 3.70
C GLN A 29 22.07 7.37 2.29
N LEU A 30 21.78 8.46 1.56
CA LEU A 30 22.51 8.79 0.35
C LEU A 30 23.96 9.05 0.75
N ILE A 31 24.90 8.31 0.17
CA ILE A 31 26.31 8.66 0.33
C ILE A 31 26.49 10.00 -0.39
N PRO A 32 27.02 11.04 0.28
CA PRO A 32 27.39 12.26 -0.41
C PRO A 32 28.57 11.94 -1.34
N ALA A 33 28.29 11.50 -2.55
CA ALA A 33 29.28 11.20 -3.56
C ALA A 33 29.77 12.52 -4.18
N PHE A 34 30.48 13.33 -3.38
CA PHE A 34 31.02 14.63 -3.80
C PHE A 34 32.15 14.53 -4.84
N GLN A 35 32.45 13.34 -5.39
CA GLN A 35 33.59 13.12 -6.30
C GLN A 35 33.33 12.19 -7.50
N THR A 36 32.08 11.81 -7.80
CA THR A 36 31.80 10.97 -8.97
C THR A 36 30.83 11.65 -9.91
N HIS A 37 31.33 12.04 -11.10
CA HIS A 37 30.50 12.40 -12.25
C HIS A 37 29.69 11.19 -12.69
N ASP A 38 28.39 11.22 -12.43
CA ASP A 38 27.46 10.21 -12.94
C ASP A 38 26.73 10.80 -14.15
N PRO A 39 27.09 10.42 -15.38
CA PRO A 39 26.53 11.00 -16.58
C PRO A 39 25.02 10.72 -16.73
N GLN A 40 24.51 9.66 -16.09
CA GLN A 40 23.08 9.35 -16.11
C GLN A 40 22.31 10.26 -15.16
N ILE A 41 22.84 10.54 -13.98
CA ILE A 41 22.26 11.57 -13.09
C ILE A 41 22.26 12.93 -13.78
N GLU A 42 23.38 13.33 -14.39
CA GLU A 42 23.50 14.60 -15.11
C GLU A 42 22.49 14.71 -16.26
N ALA A 43 22.32 13.66 -17.05
CA ALA A 43 21.35 13.63 -18.14
C ALA A 43 19.90 13.74 -17.62
N ILE A 44 19.53 12.95 -16.60
CA ILE A 44 18.18 12.97 -16.04
C ILE A 44 17.88 14.30 -15.35
N ALA A 45 18.83 14.84 -14.59
CA ALA A 45 18.70 16.15 -13.96
C ALA A 45 18.57 17.27 -14.99
N THR A 46 19.29 17.19 -16.10
CA THR A 46 19.17 18.16 -17.20
C THR A 46 17.78 18.11 -17.85
N MET A 47 17.23 16.92 -18.10
CA MET A 47 15.88 16.75 -18.64
C MET A 47 14.81 17.26 -17.66
N LEU A 48 14.94 16.96 -16.36
CA LEU A 48 14.06 17.49 -15.32
C LEU A 48 14.11 19.02 -15.24
N LEU A 49 15.31 19.59 -15.27
CA LEU A 49 15.51 21.03 -15.14
C LEU A 49 15.07 21.79 -16.39
N ALA A 50 15.12 21.17 -17.57
CA ALA A 50 14.53 21.71 -18.80
C ALA A 50 13.00 21.73 -18.70
N GLU A 51 12.39 20.65 -18.22
CA GLU A 51 10.93 20.57 -18.07
C GLU A 51 10.41 21.51 -16.98
N LEU A 52 11.10 21.63 -15.84
CA LEU A 52 10.72 22.55 -14.75
C LEU A 52 10.83 24.03 -15.13
N LYS A 53 11.63 24.36 -16.16
CA LYS A 53 11.77 25.73 -16.68
C LYS A 53 10.82 26.01 -17.84
N GLY A 54 10.20 24.98 -18.42
CA GLY A 54 9.24 25.09 -19.50
C GLY A 54 7.79 24.92 -19.01
N GLU A 55 6.83 25.38 -19.80
CA GLU A 55 5.43 25.00 -19.65
C GLU A 55 5.05 24.14 -20.86
N SER A 56 4.96 22.82 -20.66
CA SER A 56 4.61 21.86 -21.71
C SER A 56 3.42 20.98 -21.30
N LEU A 57 2.68 20.49 -22.30
CA LEU A 57 1.61 19.51 -22.12
C LEU A 57 2.17 18.19 -21.61
N GLY A 58 1.65 17.70 -20.48
CA GLY A 58 2.10 16.45 -19.87
C GLY A 58 3.33 16.57 -18.96
N SER A 59 3.73 17.81 -18.62
CA SER A 59 4.91 18.10 -17.78
C SER A 59 4.90 17.35 -16.44
N GLN A 60 3.75 17.24 -15.78
CA GLN A 60 3.66 16.54 -14.50
C GLN A 60 4.00 15.04 -14.62
N LEU A 61 3.41 14.34 -15.59
CA LEU A 61 3.68 12.91 -15.82
C LEU A 61 5.12 12.68 -16.28
N TYR A 62 5.68 13.61 -17.07
CA TYR A 62 7.06 13.55 -17.54
C TYR A 62 8.06 13.76 -16.38
N ILE A 63 7.80 14.74 -15.51
CA ILE A 63 8.56 14.99 -14.28
C ILE A 63 8.49 13.76 -13.37
N GLU A 64 7.30 13.21 -13.13
CA GLU A 64 7.12 12.00 -12.30
C GLU A 64 7.91 10.81 -12.86
N SER A 65 7.86 10.60 -14.18
CA SER A 65 8.59 9.52 -14.85
C SER A 65 10.11 9.69 -14.73
N LEU A 66 10.64 10.88 -14.99
CA LEU A 66 12.07 11.16 -14.90
C LEU A 66 12.58 11.07 -13.46
N ALA A 67 11.80 11.55 -12.51
CA ALA A 67 12.18 11.52 -11.11
C ALA A 67 12.12 10.09 -10.53
N ASN A 68 11.22 9.23 -11.04
CA ASN A 68 11.24 7.79 -10.80
C ASN A 68 12.54 7.12 -11.29
N VAL A 69 12.93 7.40 -12.54
CA VAL A 69 14.18 6.87 -13.10
C VAL A 69 15.39 7.34 -12.29
N LEU A 70 15.43 8.62 -11.90
CA LEU A 70 16.52 9.18 -11.09
C LEU A 70 16.65 8.48 -9.75
N ALA A 71 15.54 8.30 -9.03
CA ALA A 71 15.57 7.64 -7.74
C ALA A 71 15.99 6.18 -7.86
N VAL A 72 15.48 5.41 -8.82
CA VAL A 72 15.91 4.02 -9.07
C VAL A 72 17.42 3.96 -9.31
N HIS A 73 17.95 4.91 -10.09
CA HIS A 73 19.38 4.99 -10.39
C HIS A 73 20.22 5.30 -9.14
N LEU A 74 19.81 6.29 -8.34
CA LEU A 74 20.44 6.63 -7.07
C LEU A 74 20.44 5.44 -6.10
N LEU A 75 19.33 4.71 -6.04
CA LEU A 75 19.20 3.54 -5.18
C LEU A 75 20.11 2.38 -5.61
N ARG A 76 20.32 2.19 -6.92
CA ARG A 76 21.19 1.14 -7.48
C ARG A 76 22.68 1.44 -7.32
N HIS A 77 23.07 2.71 -7.43
CA HIS A 77 24.48 3.08 -7.60
C HIS A 77 25.07 3.95 -6.48
N HIS A 78 24.24 4.60 -5.65
CA HIS A 78 24.69 5.64 -4.71
C HIS A 78 24.14 5.48 -3.28
N THR A 79 23.85 4.24 -2.86
CA THR A 79 23.44 3.90 -1.49
C THR A 79 24.51 3.07 -0.76
N THR A 80 24.80 3.40 0.50
CA THR A 80 25.76 2.68 1.37
C THR A 80 25.23 1.32 1.79
N THR A 81 23.91 1.24 1.92
CA THR A 81 23.17 0.01 2.16
C THR A 81 22.69 -0.44 0.80
N ARG A 82 23.28 -1.49 0.22
CA ARG A 82 22.72 -2.15 -0.96
C ARG A 82 21.29 -2.51 -0.57
N PRO A 83 20.24 -1.92 -1.18
CA PRO A 83 18.90 -2.36 -0.88
C PRO A 83 18.88 -3.84 -1.24
N GLU A 84 18.68 -4.70 -0.26
CA GLU A 84 18.19 -6.03 -0.53
C GLU A 84 16.83 -5.80 -1.18
N LEU A 85 16.85 -5.65 -2.50
CA LEU A 85 15.70 -5.81 -3.35
C LEU A 85 15.30 -7.25 -3.12
N SER A 86 14.53 -7.50 -2.06
CA SER A 86 13.91 -8.78 -1.80
C SER A 86 13.01 -9.01 -3.00
N ILE A 87 13.51 -9.77 -3.96
CA ILE A 87 12.72 -10.31 -5.05
C ILE A 87 11.74 -11.23 -4.35
N TYR A 88 10.54 -10.72 -4.07
CA TYR A 88 9.47 -11.47 -3.45
C TYR A 88 8.93 -12.48 -4.46
N GLU A 89 9.67 -13.56 -4.72
CA GLU A 89 9.26 -14.63 -5.63
C GLU A 89 8.00 -15.37 -5.13
N GLY A 90 7.61 -15.15 -3.87
CA GLY A 90 6.48 -15.83 -3.21
C GLY A 90 5.42 -14.94 -2.55
N GLY A 91 5.33 -13.65 -2.87
CA GLY A 91 4.40 -12.71 -2.20
C GLY A 91 4.96 -12.11 -0.91
N LEU A 92 4.10 -11.67 0.01
CA LEU A 92 4.50 -11.09 1.29
C LEU A 92 5.34 -12.08 2.13
N PRO A 93 6.42 -11.61 2.78
CA PRO A 93 7.12 -12.37 3.82
C PRO A 93 6.16 -12.88 4.88
N GLN A 94 6.38 -14.11 5.37
CA GLN A 94 5.48 -14.76 6.32
C GLN A 94 5.20 -13.91 7.58
N HIS A 95 6.22 -13.27 8.14
CA HIS A 95 6.04 -12.44 9.34
C HIS A 95 5.19 -11.19 9.07
N GLN A 96 5.38 -10.52 7.93
CA GLN A 96 4.55 -9.37 7.51
C GLN A 96 3.12 -9.80 7.19
N LEU A 97 2.96 -10.97 6.56
CA LEU A 97 1.64 -11.52 6.30
C LEU A 97 0.89 -11.77 7.62
N LEU A 98 1.51 -12.46 8.58
CA LEU A 98 0.90 -12.72 9.89
C LEU A 98 0.56 -11.41 10.61
N GLN A 99 1.46 -10.43 10.62
CA GLN A 99 1.23 -9.11 11.21
C GLN A 99 0.00 -8.42 10.60
N VAL A 100 -0.16 -8.48 9.28
CA VAL A 100 -1.31 -7.89 8.58
C VAL A 100 -2.60 -8.65 8.90
N LEU A 101 -2.56 -9.98 8.96
CA LEU A 101 -3.71 -10.81 9.31
C LEU A 101 -4.20 -10.53 10.74
N ASP A 102 -3.27 -10.52 11.70
CA ASP A 102 -3.56 -10.21 13.10
C ASP A 102 -4.15 -8.81 13.25
N TYR A 103 -3.63 -7.83 12.50
CA TYR A 103 -4.17 -6.47 12.48
C TYR A 103 -5.60 -6.44 11.94
N ILE A 104 -5.87 -7.13 10.84
CA ILE A 104 -7.22 -7.21 10.25
C ILE A 104 -8.20 -7.82 11.25
N ASP A 105 -7.85 -8.95 11.86
CA ASP A 105 -8.72 -9.68 12.78
C ASP A 105 -9.04 -8.86 14.05
N ALA A 106 -8.05 -8.14 14.58
CA ALA A 106 -8.22 -7.25 15.73
C ALA A 106 -9.13 -6.04 15.41
N HIS A 107 -9.16 -5.57 14.16
CA HIS A 107 -9.82 -4.30 13.78
C HIS A 107 -11.00 -4.47 12.81
N LEU A 108 -11.60 -5.67 12.71
CA LEU A 108 -12.69 -5.94 11.75
C LEU A 108 -13.88 -4.98 11.84
N GLY A 109 -14.17 -4.44 13.04
CA GLY A 109 -15.26 -3.50 13.28
C GLY A 109 -14.95 -2.04 12.91
N SER A 110 -13.69 -1.72 12.64
CA SER A 110 -13.22 -0.38 12.30
C SER A 110 -13.03 -0.23 10.80
N GLU A 111 -12.91 1.01 10.33
CA GLU A 111 -12.48 1.28 8.97
C GLU A 111 -11.01 0.88 8.81
N ILE A 112 -10.72 0.05 7.80
CA ILE A 112 -9.37 -0.39 7.45
C ILE A 112 -9.19 -0.07 5.96
N THR A 113 -8.21 0.76 5.64
CA THR A 113 -7.87 1.13 4.27
C THR A 113 -6.67 0.34 3.77
N LEU A 114 -6.48 0.35 2.45
CA LEU A 114 -5.28 -0.25 1.84
C LEU A 114 -4.01 0.49 2.28
N ALA A 115 -4.11 1.80 2.52
CA ALA A 115 -3.01 2.62 3.00
C ALA A 115 -2.54 2.19 4.40
N ASP A 116 -3.49 1.94 5.31
CA ASP A 116 -3.17 1.52 6.69
C ASP A 116 -2.38 0.19 6.69
N LEU A 117 -2.84 -0.78 5.89
CA LEU A 117 -2.18 -2.09 5.80
C LEU A 117 -0.82 -2.03 5.12
N ALA A 118 -0.66 -1.17 4.11
CA ALA A 118 0.62 -1.00 3.43
C ALA A 118 1.63 -0.28 4.35
N GLN A 119 1.19 0.73 5.09
CA GLN A 119 2.00 1.45 6.07
C GLN A 119 2.43 0.53 7.23
N LEU A 120 1.57 -0.38 7.68
CA LEU A 120 1.89 -1.35 8.75
C LEU A 120 3.14 -2.19 8.46
N VAL A 121 3.44 -2.43 7.19
CA VAL A 121 4.57 -3.25 6.73
C VAL A 121 5.62 -2.45 5.93
N GLY A 122 5.54 -1.12 5.93
CA GLY A 122 6.53 -0.25 5.29
C GLY A 122 6.53 -0.32 3.75
N MET A 123 5.38 -0.53 3.13
CA MET A 123 5.25 -0.70 1.67
C MET A 123 4.34 0.35 1.02
N SER A 124 4.53 0.57 -0.29
CA SER A 124 3.53 1.27 -1.10
C SER A 124 2.26 0.42 -1.25
N GLN A 125 1.11 1.08 -1.39
CA GLN A 125 -0.19 0.42 -1.55
C GLN A 125 -0.24 -0.55 -2.73
N PHE A 126 0.37 -0.18 -3.87
CA PHE A 126 0.43 -1.02 -5.06
C PHE A 126 1.25 -2.29 -4.81
N HIS A 127 2.44 -2.13 -4.23
CA HIS A 127 3.34 -3.26 -3.95
C HIS A 127 2.73 -4.22 -2.93
N PHE A 128 2.21 -3.68 -1.83
CA PHE A 128 1.49 -4.43 -0.81
C PHE A 128 0.31 -5.20 -1.41
N GLY A 129 -0.56 -4.53 -2.17
CA GLY A 129 -1.74 -5.16 -2.78
C GLY A 129 -1.37 -6.31 -3.73
N ARG A 130 -0.29 -6.16 -4.51
CA ARG A 130 0.23 -7.22 -5.39
C ARG A 130 0.75 -8.40 -4.60
N LEU A 131 1.63 -8.18 -3.62
CA LEU A 131 2.25 -9.23 -2.83
C LEU A 131 1.24 -9.96 -1.93
N PHE A 132 0.32 -9.24 -1.32
CA PHE A 132 -0.76 -9.83 -0.52
C PHE A 132 -1.63 -10.76 -1.36
N LYS A 133 -2.01 -10.31 -2.57
CA LYS A 133 -2.77 -11.15 -3.50
C LYS A 133 -1.98 -12.36 -3.97
N GLN A 134 -0.68 -12.24 -4.14
CA GLN A 134 0.19 -13.38 -4.48
C GLN A 134 0.26 -14.39 -3.32
N SER A 135 0.30 -13.93 -2.06
CA SER A 135 0.33 -14.80 -0.89
C SER A 135 -0.99 -15.54 -0.62
N LEU A 136 -2.14 -14.87 -0.79
CA LEU A 136 -3.45 -15.41 -0.38
C LEU A 136 -4.40 -15.69 -1.54
N GLY A 137 -4.04 -15.35 -2.77
CA GLY A 137 -4.90 -15.45 -3.95
C GLY A 137 -6.01 -14.40 -4.03
N LEU A 138 -6.13 -13.53 -3.02
CA LEU A 138 -7.22 -12.58 -2.83
C LEU A 138 -6.68 -11.17 -2.58
N SER A 139 -7.37 -10.12 -3.02
CA SER A 139 -6.97 -8.76 -2.66
C SER A 139 -7.20 -8.48 -1.17
N PRO A 140 -6.49 -7.53 -0.56
CA PRO A 140 -6.68 -7.16 0.85
C PRO A 140 -8.15 -6.86 1.21
N TYR A 141 -8.83 -6.11 0.35
CA TYR A 141 -10.26 -5.79 0.55
C TYR A 141 -11.17 -7.03 0.48
N GLN A 142 -10.87 -7.98 -0.42
CA GLN A 142 -11.65 -9.23 -0.51
C GLN A 142 -11.46 -10.09 0.74
N TYR A 143 -10.23 -10.19 1.25
CA TYR A 143 -9.92 -10.90 2.48
C TYR A 143 -10.64 -10.27 3.69
N LEU A 144 -10.57 -8.94 3.84
CA LEU A 144 -11.29 -8.22 4.88
C LEU A 144 -12.80 -8.48 4.85
N LEU A 145 -13.41 -8.45 3.65
CA LEU A 145 -14.84 -8.76 3.51
C LEU A 145 -15.20 -10.19 3.94
N LEU A 146 -14.35 -11.16 3.62
CA LEU A 146 -14.54 -12.55 4.05
C LEU A 146 -14.51 -12.65 5.58
N GLN A 147 -13.50 -12.06 6.22
CA GLN A 147 -13.38 -12.09 7.69
C GLN A 147 -14.55 -11.39 8.38
N ARG A 148 -15.00 -10.24 7.85
CA ARG A 148 -16.19 -9.54 8.37
C ARG A 148 -17.45 -10.39 8.24
N VAL A 149 -17.61 -11.13 7.14
CA VAL A 149 -18.75 -12.05 6.97
C VAL A 149 -18.66 -13.26 7.90
N GLU A 150 -17.47 -13.83 8.12
CA GLU A 150 -17.28 -14.91 9.08
C GLU A 150 -17.61 -14.48 10.51
N ARG A 151 -17.14 -13.30 10.94
CA ARG A 151 -17.54 -12.71 12.23
C ARG A 151 -19.05 -12.48 12.31
N ALA A 152 -19.66 -11.97 11.24
CA ALA A 152 -21.11 -11.78 11.20
C ALA A 152 -21.88 -13.11 11.33
N LYS A 153 -21.41 -14.19 10.68
CA LYS A 153 -22.01 -15.54 10.81
C LYS A 153 -21.99 -16.02 12.27
N GLN A 154 -20.89 -15.80 12.98
CA GLN A 154 -20.76 -16.13 14.39
C GLN A 154 -21.77 -15.33 15.23
N LEU A 155 -21.80 -14.00 15.08
CA LEU A 155 -22.72 -13.13 15.81
C LEU A 155 -24.21 -13.44 15.51
N LEU A 156 -24.54 -13.78 14.28
CA LEU A 156 -25.91 -14.13 13.87
C LEU A 156 -26.42 -15.41 14.57
N LYS A 157 -25.52 -16.37 14.85
CA LYS A 157 -25.84 -17.65 15.51
C LYS A 157 -25.78 -17.57 17.03
N GLN A 158 -24.84 -16.79 17.55
CA GLN A 158 -24.56 -16.74 19.00
C GLN A 158 -25.38 -15.66 19.73
N THR A 159 -25.95 -14.69 19.01
CA THR A 159 -26.62 -13.53 19.61
C THR A 159 -27.99 -13.24 19.01
N GLY A 160 -28.86 -12.62 19.81
CA GLY A 160 -30.14 -12.06 19.37
C GLY A 160 -30.06 -10.64 18.79
N LYS A 161 -28.86 -10.08 18.61
CA LYS A 161 -28.67 -8.68 18.19
C LYS A 161 -29.41 -8.38 16.87
N PRO A 162 -29.95 -7.17 16.65
CA PRO A 162 -30.47 -6.77 15.35
C PRO A 162 -29.43 -6.95 14.24
N VAL A 163 -29.86 -7.40 13.06
CA VAL A 163 -28.96 -7.62 11.91
C VAL A 163 -28.22 -6.33 11.51
N VAL A 164 -28.84 -5.17 11.70
CA VAL A 164 -28.24 -3.86 11.45
C VAL A 164 -27.09 -3.59 12.42
N GLU A 165 -27.24 -3.94 13.70
CA GLU A 165 -26.19 -3.78 14.71
C GLU A 165 -25.00 -4.68 14.42
N ILE A 166 -25.25 -5.95 14.06
CA ILE A 166 -24.18 -6.88 13.63
C ILE A 166 -23.43 -6.35 12.41
N ALA A 167 -24.14 -5.75 11.44
CA ALA A 167 -23.49 -5.16 10.28
C ALA A 167 -22.52 -4.04 10.69
N LEU A 168 -22.94 -3.15 11.59
CA LEU A 168 -22.09 -2.06 12.10
C LEU A 168 -20.92 -2.60 12.91
N GLU A 169 -21.15 -3.57 13.79
CA GLU A 169 -20.10 -4.21 14.61
C GLU A 169 -19.05 -4.94 13.76
N CYS A 170 -19.44 -5.45 12.59
CA CYS A 170 -18.53 -6.03 11.61
C CYS A 170 -17.95 -5.00 10.62
N GLY A 171 -18.09 -3.70 10.87
CA GLY A 171 -17.46 -2.64 10.07
C GLY A 171 -18.12 -2.38 8.71
N PHE A 172 -19.39 -2.75 8.52
CA PHE A 172 -20.14 -2.40 7.32
C PHE A 172 -20.84 -1.04 7.48
N ASN A 173 -20.62 -0.15 6.50
CA ASN A 173 -21.18 1.21 6.52
C ASN A 173 -22.70 1.27 6.25
N SER A 174 -23.32 0.16 5.83
CA SER A 174 -24.78 0.11 5.68
C SER A 174 -25.32 -1.32 5.68
N HIS A 175 -26.59 -1.45 6.12
CA HIS A 175 -27.34 -2.70 6.08
C HIS A 175 -27.47 -3.26 4.64
N SER A 176 -27.70 -2.39 3.66
CA SER A 176 -27.82 -2.78 2.24
C SER A 176 -26.51 -3.31 1.66
N HIS A 177 -25.37 -2.69 2.01
CA HIS A 177 -24.06 -3.21 1.59
C HIS A 177 -23.77 -4.56 2.24
N PHE A 178 -23.99 -4.68 3.55
CA PHE A 178 -23.83 -5.92 4.30
C PHE A 178 -24.69 -7.06 3.72
N GLY A 179 -26.00 -6.85 3.57
CA GLY A 179 -26.92 -7.89 3.10
C GLY A 179 -26.56 -8.41 1.71
N ARG A 180 -26.14 -7.52 0.79
CA ARG A 180 -25.66 -7.92 -0.55
C ARG A 180 -24.38 -8.74 -0.46
N LYS A 181 -23.38 -8.29 0.29
CA LYS A 181 -22.09 -9.00 0.42
C LYS A 181 -22.22 -10.34 1.15
N PHE A 182 -23.02 -10.37 2.21
CA PHE A 182 -23.30 -11.59 2.95
C PHE A 182 -23.96 -12.64 2.04
N ARG A 183 -25.01 -12.25 1.29
CA ARG A 183 -25.66 -13.17 0.34
C ARG A 183 -24.73 -13.61 -0.78
N GLN A 184 -23.92 -12.70 -1.31
CA GLN A 184 -22.93 -13.03 -2.34
C GLN A 184 -21.94 -14.10 -1.87
N LEU A 185 -21.50 -14.04 -0.61
CA LEU A 185 -20.49 -14.93 -0.04
C LEU A 185 -21.06 -16.21 0.58
N THR A 186 -22.30 -16.19 1.07
CA THR A 186 -22.91 -17.32 1.80
C THR A 186 -24.07 -18.00 1.06
N GLY A 187 -24.56 -17.41 -0.04
CA GLY A 187 -25.71 -17.89 -0.81
C GLY A 187 -27.08 -17.47 -0.27
N ILE A 188 -27.19 -17.07 1.00
CA ILE A 188 -28.46 -16.72 1.66
C ILE A 188 -28.40 -15.37 2.38
N THR A 189 -29.55 -14.81 2.75
CA THR A 189 -29.59 -13.51 3.46
C THR A 189 -29.19 -13.68 4.93
N PRO A 190 -28.69 -12.63 5.61
CA PRO A 190 -28.37 -12.71 7.04
C PRO A 190 -29.55 -13.17 7.93
N LYS A 191 -30.77 -12.73 7.60
CA LYS A 191 -31.99 -13.14 8.32
C LYS A 191 -32.27 -14.63 8.14
N ALA A 192 -32.17 -15.13 6.91
CA ALA A 192 -32.33 -16.55 6.62
C ALA A 192 -31.22 -17.39 7.29
N TYR A 193 -29.98 -16.90 7.29
CA TYR A 193 -28.85 -17.55 7.95
C TYR A 193 -29.06 -17.71 9.46
N ARG A 194 -29.70 -16.75 10.13
CA ARG A 194 -30.06 -16.84 11.56
C ARG A 194 -31.17 -17.86 11.84
N ALA A 195 -32.11 -18.01 10.91
CA ALA A 195 -33.24 -18.90 11.10
C ALA A 195 -32.88 -20.39 10.90
N ASN A 196 -31.67 -20.67 10.39
CA ASN A 196 -31.09 -22.00 10.20
C ASN A 196 -30.12 -22.36 11.32
#